data_AF-A0A522RVY7-F1
#
_entry.id   AF-A0A522RVY7-F1
#
_cell.length_a   1.000
_cell.length_b   1.000
_cell.length_c   1.000
_cell.angle_alpha   90.00
_cell.angle_beta   90.00
_cell.angle_gamma   90.00
#
_symmetry.space_group_name_H-M   'P 1'
#
loop_
_entity.id
_entity.type
_entity.pdbx_description
1 polymer ?
#
loop_
_entity_poly.entity_id
_entity_poly.type
_entity_poly.pdbx_seq_one_letter_code
_entity_poly.pdbx_strand_id
1 'polypeptide(L)' 'MQRKCGWWLSGLVLLGCGTLGGCIVAPPRARVAVVAPAAVWVPGHWARGGVWIGGHWRGR' A
#
# COMPACT_ATOMS: atom_id res chain seq x y z
N MET A 1 -11.97 -47.38 -28.30
CA MET A 1 -10.91 -47.16 -27.28
C MET A 1 -10.53 -45.68 -27.19
N GLN A 2 -11.50 -44.76 -27.04
CA GLN A 2 -11.24 -43.30 -27.09
C GLN A 2 -11.87 -42.50 -25.94
N ARG A 3 -12.76 -43.09 -25.13
CA ARG A 3 -13.44 -42.39 -24.02
C ARG A 3 -12.60 -42.27 -22.75
N LYS A 4 -11.52 -43.07 -22.62
CA LYS A 4 -10.65 -43.10 -21.43
C LYS A 4 -9.60 -41.98 -21.42
N CYS A 5 -9.11 -41.50 -22.57
CA CYS A 5 -8.11 -40.43 -22.63
C CYS A 5 -8.64 -39.05 -22.20
N GLY A 6 -9.91 -38.73 -22.49
CA GLY A 6 -10.49 -37.43 -22.10
C GLY A 6 -10.65 -37.25 -20.59
N TRP A 7 -10.83 -38.35 -19.86
CA TRP A 7 -11.03 -38.34 -18.41
C TRP A 7 -9.72 -38.04 -17.66
N TRP A 8 -8.60 -38.56 -18.15
CA TRP A 8 -7.27 -38.26 -17.62
C TRP A 8 -6.83 -36.82 -17.88
N LEU A 9 -7.13 -36.28 -19.06
CA LEU A 9 -6.81 -34.89 -19.40
C LEU A 9 -7.60 -33.88 -18.56
N SER A 10 -8.86 -34.18 -18.25
CA SER A 10 -9.70 -33.33 -17.40
C SER A 10 -9.22 -33.29 -15.94
N GLY A 11 -8.80 -34.45 -15.42
CA GLY A 11 -8.19 -34.53 -14.09
C GLY A 11 -6.91 -33.70 -13.97
N LEU A 12 -6.06 -33.72 -15.01
CA LEU A 12 -4.79 -32.98 -15.01
C LEU A 12 -4.99 -31.45 -15.02
N VAL A 13 -5.99 -30.95 -15.75
CA VAL A 13 -6.31 -29.51 -15.85
C VAL A 13 -6.87 -28.98 -14.53
N LEU A 14 -7.77 -29.72 -13.88
CA LEU A 14 -8.36 -29.33 -12.60
C LEU A 14 -7.31 -29.33 -11.48
N LEU A 15 -6.39 -30.30 -11.48
CA LEU A 15 -5.30 -30.38 -10.51
C LEU A 15 -4.23 -29.29 -10.72
N GLY A 16 -3.98 -28.92 -11.98
CA GLY A 16 -3.10 -27.80 -12.34
C GLY A 16 -3.65 -26.42 -11.93
N CYS A 17 -4.96 -26.18 -12.08
CA CYS A 17 -5.58 -24.90 -11.67
C CYS A 17 -5.51 -24.66 -10.16
N GLY A 18 -5.68 -25.70 -9.34
CA GLY A 18 -5.61 -25.57 -7.88
C GLY A 18 -4.21 -25.34 -7.33
N THR A 19 -3.17 -25.75 -8.07
CA THR A 19 -1.77 -25.67 -7.61
C THR A 19 -1.04 -24.42 -8.13
N LEU A 20 -1.45 -23.88 -9.27
CA LEU A 20 -0.89 -22.64 -9.86
C LEU A 20 -1.68 -21.38 -9.48
N GLY A 21 -2.86 -21.53 -8.86
CA GLY A 21 -3.66 -20.45 -8.28
C GLY A 21 -3.04 -19.95 -6.98
N GLY A 22 -1.83 -19.37 -7.08
CA GLY A 22 -1.09 -18.84 -5.95
C GLY A 22 -1.95 -17.94 -5.08
N CYS A 23 -1.83 -18.09 -3.76
CA CYS A 23 -2.46 -17.20 -2.79
C CYS A 23 -2.00 -15.77 -3.08
N ILE A 24 -2.87 -14.96 -3.69
CA ILE A 24 -2.64 -13.52 -3.79
C ILE A 24 -2.72 -13.00 -2.36
N VAL A 25 -1.57 -12.77 -1.73
CA VAL A 25 -1.48 -12.05 -0.47
C VAL A 25 -1.82 -10.59 -0.79
N ALA A 26 -3.11 -10.25 -0.69
CA ALA A 26 -3.53 -8.87 -0.74
C ALA A 26 -2.97 -8.19 0.52
N PRO A 27 -2.09 -7.17 0.39
CA PRO A 27 -1.62 -6.44 1.56
C PRO A 27 -2.84 -5.82 2.27
N PRO A 28 -2.84 -5.75 3.62
CA PRO A 28 -3.91 -5.08 4.33
C PRO A 28 -4.08 -3.66 3.76
N ARG A 29 -5.33 -3.26 3.46
CA ARG A 29 -5.64 -1.90 3.00
C ARG A 29 -4.96 -0.92 3.93
N ALA A 30 -4.16 0.00 3.35
CA ALA A 30 -3.45 1.01 4.10
C ALA A 30 -4.43 1.72 5.05
N ARG A 31 -4.28 1.49 6.35
CA ARG A 31 -5.02 2.28 7.35
C ARG A 31 -4.42 3.68 7.26
N VAL A 32 -5.25 4.65 6.86
CA VAL A 32 -4.86 6.05 6.95
C VAL A 32 -4.59 6.34 8.42
N ALA A 33 -3.31 6.44 8.78
CA ALA A 33 -2.93 6.96 10.08
C ALA A 33 -3.21 8.46 10.03
N VAL A 34 -4.29 8.90 10.66
CA VAL A 34 -4.51 10.32 10.93
C VAL A 34 -3.47 10.72 11.97
N VAL A 35 -2.32 11.18 11.50
CA VAL A 35 -1.35 11.86 12.34
C VAL A 35 -2.00 13.19 12.71
N ALA A 36 -2.35 13.34 13.99
CA ALA A 36 -2.74 14.65 14.52
C ALA A 36 -1.64 15.66 14.11
N PRO A 37 -1.97 16.92 13.79
CA PRO A 37 -0.95 17.88 13.40
C PRO A 37 0.03 18.00 14.54
N ALA A 38 1.23 17.50 14.32
CA ALA A 38 2.32 17.78 15.22
C ALA A 38 2.61 19.28 15.11
N ALA A 39 2.81 19.94 16.25
CA ALA A 39 3.42 21.25 16.23
C ALA A 39 4.79 21.12 15.56
N VAL A 40 5.06 21.92 14.53
CA VAL A 40 6.32 21.88 13.80
C VAL A 40 7.14 23.09 14.23
N TRP A 41 8.41 22.87 14.56
CA TRP A 41 9.34 23.97 14.79
C TRP A 41 9.69 24.61 13.44
N VAL A 42 9.50 25.93 13.35
CA VAL A 42 9.88 26.72 12.19
C VAL A 42 11.15 27.48 12.54
N PRO A 43 12.29 27.23 11.86
CA PRO A 43 13.49 28.03 12.02
C PRO A 43 13.25 29.51 11.71
N GLY A 44 14.07 30.39 12.30
CA GLY A 44 13.99 31.81 12.00
C GLY A 44 14.24 32.09 10.53
N HIS A 45 13.44 32.96 9.94
CA HIS A 45 13.51 33.29 8.51
C HIS A 45 13.10 34.74 8.24
N TRP A 46 13.51 35.25 7.09
CA TRP A 46 13.08 36.55 6.60
C TRP A 46 11.71 36.46 5.94
N ALA A 47 10.75 37.23 6.42
CA ALA A 47 9.44 37.36 5.79
C ALA A 47 9.51 38.21 4.53
N ARG A 48 8.51 38.03 3.66
CA ARG A 48 8.33 38.88 2.48
C ARG A 48 8.01 40.31 2.95
N GLY A 49 9.00 41.18 2.89
CA GLY A 49 8.99 42.51 3.53
C GLY A 49 10.25 42.85 4.31
N GLY A 50 11.22 41.93 4.42
CA GLY A 50 12.52 42.21 5.06
C GLY A 50 12.45 42.24 6.58
N VAL A 51 11.41 41.64 7.18
CA VAL A 51 11.28 41.49 8.63
C VAL A 51 11.82 40.13 9.04
N TRP A 52 12.67 40.09 10.07
CA TRP A 52 13.15 38.84 10.65
C TRP A 52 12.08 38.24 11.56
N ILE A 53 11.72 36.99 11.32
CA ILE A 53 10.86 36.20 12.20
C ILE A 53 11.77 35.27 12.99
N GLY A 54 11.77 35.40 14.32
CA GLY A 54 12.44 34.46 15.22
C GLY A 54 11.83 33.06 15.14
N GLY A 55 12.64 32.03 15.39
CA GLY A 55 12.16 30.65 15.34
C GLY A 55 11.01 30.41 16.33
N HIS A 56 9.98 29.69 15.90
CA HIS A 56 8.80 29.46 16.71
C HIS A 56 8.15 28.11 16.42
N TRP A 57 7.39 27.61 17.39
CA TRP A 57 6.50 26.47 17.15
C TRP A 57 5.28 26.94 16.35
N ARG A 58 4.95 26.21 15.29
CA ARG A 58 3.73 26.41 14.51
C ARG A 58 2.74 25.30 14.84
N GLY A 59 1.71 25.65 15.62
CA GLY A 59 0.53 24.82 15.83
C GLY A 59 -0.47 24.94 14.66
N ARG A 60 -1.54 24.15 14.72
CA ARG A 60 -2.68 24.23 13.79
C ARG A 60 -3.60 25.38 14.17
#